data_AF-A0A357FYR9-F1
#
_entry.id   AF-A0A357FYR9-F1
#
_cell.length_a   1.000
_cell.length_b   1.000
_cell.length_c   1.000
_cell.angle_alpha   90.00
_cell.angle_beta   90.00
_cell.angle_gamma   90.00
#
_symmetry.space_group_name_H-M   'P 1'
#
loop_
_entity.id
_entity.type
_entity.pdbx_description
1 polymer ?
#
loop_
_entity_poly.entity_id
_entity_poly.type
_entity_poly.pdbx_seq_one_letter_code
_entity_poly.pdbx_strand_id
1 'polypeptide(L)'
;MFSRFFLLSVLTVVAVFVFNSARAEDAAAPPVAEAEQPAEAAPAKEAEDPDSPAPKMRAAIKKVSEGLEADKMQHFAAVYNNYNMVNTVKMVRGDVSNAIKSCGENNSDMKEELDGRFAKWDEAVSPVIADAEANVNNMVLAQDYVKKEDFQNIFKLIDETRDYSIKKYKKEPVTTKESCGYLLGKMDETQNAMVSLLRAGMMSHPQATAMPPKKEQ
;
A
#
# COMPACT_ATOMS: atom_id res chain seq x y z
N MET A 1 -30.35 -11.01 1.48
CA MET A 1 -29.73 -10.77 0.15
C MET A 1 -28.85 -9.53 0.20
N PHE A 2 -27.71 -9.61 0.89
CA PHE A 2 -26.67 -8.58 0.88
C PHE A 2 -25.34 -9.32 0.97
N SER A 3 -24.76 -9.70 -0.16
CA SER A 3 -23.37 -10.18 -0.24
C SER A 3 -22.97 -10.36 -1.70
N ARG A 4 -22.52 -9.27 -2.34
CA ARG A 4 -21.74 -9.27 -3.61
C ARG A 4 -20.87 -8.01 -3.80
N PHE A 5 -21.05 -6.94 -3.01
CA PHE A 5 -20.36 -5.67 -3.25
C PHE A 5 -19.02 -5.48 -2.52
N PHE A 6 -18.71 -6.24 -1.46
CA PHE A 6 -17.52 -5.95 -0.64
C PHE A 6 -16.21 -6.57 -1.14
N LEU A 7 -16.25 -7.70 -1.85
CA LEU A 7 -15.04 -8.38 -2.37
C LEU A 7 -14.41 -7.68 -3.58
N LEU A 8 -15.15 -6.80 -4.28
CA LEU A 8 -14.60 -6.04 -5.40
C LEU A 8 -13.78 -4.83 -4.96
N SER A 9 -14.05 -4.21 -3.80
CA SER A 9 -13.48 -2.90 -3.47
C SER A 9 -11.97 -2.93 -3.15
N VAL A 10 -11.44 -4.06 -2.67
CA VAL A 10 -10.00 -4.20 -2.35
C VAL A 10 -9.18 -4.54 -3.60
N LEU A 11 -9.79 -5.18 -4.62
CA LEU A 11 -9.11 -5.55 -5.87
C LEU A 11 -9.07 -4.41 -6.89
N THR A 12 -10.02 -3.46 -6.86
CA THR A 12 -10.01 -2.33 -7.81
C THR A 12 -8.86 -1.34 -7.56
N VAL A 13 -8.36 -1.21 -6.33
CA VAL A 13 -7.28 -0.25 -6.01
C VAL A 13 -5.94 -0.66 -6.65
N VAL A 14 -5.71 -1.97 -6.85
CA VAL A 14 -4.50 -2.47 -7.54
C VAL A 14 -4.61 -2.31 -9.07
N ALA A 15 -5.83 -2.35 -9.63
CA ALA A 15 -6.03 -2.24 -11.07
C ALA A 15 -5.80 -0.82 -11.63
N VAL A 16 -5.94 0.24 -10.82
CA VAL A 16 -5.80 1.62 -11.32
C VAL A 16 -4.34 2.03 -11.58
N PHE A 17 -3.36 1.42 -10.90
CA PHE A 17 -1.95 1.83 -11.04
C PHE A 17 -1.12 1.07 -12.09
N VAL A 18 -1.63 -0.04 -12.66
CA VAL A 18 -0.84 -0.88 -13.60
C VAL A 18 -1.19 -0.65 -15.07
N PHE A 19 -2.31 0.02 -15.40
CA PHE A 19 -2.79 0.12 -16.79
C PHE A 19 -2.38 1.38 -17.58
N ASN A 20 -1.49 2.24 -17.06
CA ASN A 20 -1.11 3.47 -17.78
C ASN A 20 0.28 3.46 -18.43
N SER A 21 0.88 2.29 -18.66
CA SER A 21 2.19 2.20 -19.35
C SER A 21 2.32 0.92 -20.17
N ALA A 22 1.62 0.84 -21.30
CA ALA A 22 2.04 0.15 -22.52
C ALA A 22 0.93 0.21 -23.57
N ARG A 23 0.84 1.31 -24.33
CA ARG A 23 0.14 1.32 -25.61
C ARG A 23 1.18 1.06 -26.70
N ALA A 24 1.37 -0.21 -27.03
CA ALA A 24 1.93 -0.62 -28.31
C ALA A 24 0.76 -0.82 -29.27
N GLU A 25 0.77 -0.08 -30.37
CA GLU A 25 -0.23 -0.13 -31.45
C GLU A 25 -0.09 -1.40 -32.29
N ASP A 26 -1.15 -1.68 -33.05
CA ASP A 26 -1.32 -2.71 -34.08
C ASP A 26 -1.69 -4.15 -33.65
N ALA A 27 -2.91 -4.28 -33.12
CA ALA A 27 -3.82 -5.31 -33.60
C ALA A 27 -5.26 -4.78 -33.53
N ALA A 28 -5.94 -4.71 -34.68
CA ALA A 28 -7.31 -4.22 -34.81
C ALA A 28 -8.30 -5.13 -34.06
N ALA A 29 -8.59 -4.78 -32.81
CA ALA A 29 -9.71 -5.34 -32.06
C ALA A 29 -11.04 -4.72 -32.55
N PRO A 30 -12.15 -5.48 -32.57
CA PRO A 30 -13.46 -4.94 -32.91
C PRO A 30 -13.86 -3.81 -31.94
N PRO A 31 -14.69 -2.84 -32.39
CA PRO A 31 -15.10 -1.71 -31.56
C PRO A 31 -15.86 -2.23 -30.34
N VAL A 32 -15.22 -2.15 -29.18
CA VAL A 32 -15.89 -2.34 -27.89
C VAL A 32 -16.83 -1.14 -27.74
N ALA A 33 -18.13 -1.41 -27.69
CA ALA A 33 -19.13 -0.39 -27.40
C ALA A 33 -18.71 0.37 -26.15
N GLU A 34 -18.54 1.69 -26.31
CA GLU A 34 -18.17 2.63 -25.26
C GLU A 34 -19.26 2.58 -24.19
N ALA A 35 -19.04 1.78 -23.15
CA ALA A 35 -19.88 1.79 -21.97
C ALA A 35 -19.71 3.16 -21.33
N GLU A 36 -20.77 3.99 -21.38
CA GLU A 36 -20.85 5.25 -20.64
C GLU A 36 -20.45 4.97 -19.18
N GLN A 37 -19.26 5.41 -18.79
CA GLN A 37 -18.85 5.42 -17.39
C GLN A 37 -19.88 6.27 -16.65
N PRO A 38 -20.62 5.73 -15.66
CA PRO A 38 -21.52 6.52 -14.85
C PRO A 38 -20.72 7.67 -14.27
N ALA A 39 -21.18 8.91 -14.48
CA ALA A 39 -20.54 10.10 -13.93
C ALA A 39 -20.27 9.87 -12.44
N GLU A 40 -18.98 9.79 -12.08
CA GLU A 40 -18.52 9.56 -10.72
C GLU A 40 -19.04 10.73 -9.87
N ALA A 41 -20.06 10.46 -9.05
CA ALA A 41 -20.64 11.46 -8.17
C ALA A 41 -19.50 12.01 -7.31
N ALA A 42 -19.30 13.34 -7.35
CA ALA A 42 -18.28 14.00 -6.56
C ALA A 42 -18.37 13.51 -5.10
N PRO A 43 -17.27 13.02 -4.50
CA PRO A 43 -17.31 12.46 -3.17
C PRO A 43 -17.88 13.51 -2.21
N ALA A 44 -18.96 13.14 -1.52
CA ALA A 44 -19.55 13.99 -0.50
C ALA A 44 -18.44 14.37 0.49
N LYS A 45 -18.32 15.67 0.82
CA LYS A 45 -17.42 16.12 1.87
C LYS A 45 -17.89 15.54 3.19
N GLU A 46 -17.37 14.38 3.55
CA GLU A 46 -17.57 13.80 4.87
C GLU A 46 -16.95 14.76 5.89
N ALA A 47 -17.75 15.18 6.88
CA ALA A 47 -17.27 16.08 7.92
C ALA A 47 -16.11 15.39 8.65
N GLU A 48 -14.99 16.11 8.83
CA GLU A 48 -13.85 15.55 9.55
C GLU A 48 -14.25 15.22 10.99
N ASP A 49 -14.03 13.97 11.36
CA ASP A 49 -14.23 13.52 12.73
C ASP A 49 -13.18 14.19 13.64
N PRO A 50 -13.60 14.98 14.65
CA PRO A 50 -12.68 15.75 15.48
C PRO A 50 -11.73 14.87 16.30
N ASP A 51 -12.07 13.59 16.51
CA ASP A 51 -11.22 12.63 17.21
C ASP A 51 -10.21 11.93 16.28
N SER A 52 -10.28 12.18 14.98
CA SER A 52 -9.32 11.61 14.02
C SER A 52 -7.89 12.14 14.29
N PRO A 53 -6.86 11.28 14.22
CA PRO A 53 -5.47 11.72 14.23
C PRO A 53 -5.03 12.46 12.94
N ALA A 54 -5.84 12.41 11.88
CA ALA A 54 -5.48 12.94 10.55
C ALA A 54 -5.11 14.45 10.54
N PRO A 55 -5.80 15.36 11.27
CA PRO A 55 -5.39 16.76 11.34
C PRO A 55 -3.99 16.94 11.95
N LYS A 56 -3.65 16.16 12.99
CA LYS A 56 -2.32 16.18 13.62
C LYS A 56 -1.25 15.67 12.66
N MET A 57 -1.55 14.57 11.94
CA MET A 57 -0.67 14.03 10.90
C MET A 57 -0.38 15.08 9.81
N ARG A 58 -1.42 15.73 9.26
CA ARG A 58 -1.25 16.76 8.22
C ARG A 58 -0.48 17.98 8.73
N ALA A 59 -0.73 18.41 9.96
CA ALA A 59 0.03 19.51 10.57
C ALA A 59 1.52 19.17 10.72
N ALA A 60 1.84 17.94 11.15
CA ALA A 60 3.22 17.47 11.26
C ALA A 60 3.92 17.39 9.89
N ILE A 61 3.23 16.88 8.86
CA ILE A 61 3.74 16.87 7.48
C ILE A 61 4.00 18.30 7.00
N LYS A 62 3.03 19.21 7.15
CA LYS A 62 3.18 20.61 6.74
C LYS A 62 4.37 21.28 7.42
N LYS A 63 4.51 21.10 8.75
CA LYS A 63 5.62 21.67 9.52
C LYS A 63 6.98 21.24 8.97
N VAL A 64 7.09 20.00 8.49
CA VAL A 64 8.34 19.44 7.96
C VAL A 64 8.57 19.83 6.50
N SER A 65 7.52 19.89 5.68
CA SER A 65 7.65 20.15 4.24
C SER A 65 7.68 21.64 3.87
N GLU A 66 7.21 22.52 4.75
CA GLU A 66 7.16 23.95 4.49
C GLU A 66 8.56 24.56 4.39
N GLY A 67 8.86 25.14 3.23
CA GLY A 67 10.16 25.76 2.95
C GLY A 67 11.27 24.77 2.56
N LEU A 68 10.97 23.49 2.31
CA LEU A 68 11.93 22.58 1.69
C LEU A 68 12.17 22.96 0.23
N GLU A 69 13.43 22.95 -0.18
CA GLU A 69 13.83 22.98 -1.58
C GLU A 69 13.25 21.77 -2.35
N ALA A 70 13.12 21.90 -3.67
CA ALA A 70 12.43 20.91 -4.50
C ALA A 70 13.04 19.49 -4.39
N ASP A 71 14.36 19.36 -4.34
CA ASP A 71 15.07 18.09 -4.19
C ASP A 71 14.83 17.45 -2.81
N LYS A 72 14.86 18.26 -1.74
CA LYS A 72 14.57 17.82 -0.37
C LYS A 72 13.11 17.39 -0.21
N MET A 73 12.20 18.13 -0.84
CA MET A 73 10.78 17.80 -0.87
C MET A 73 10.52 16.50 -1.63
N GLN A 74 11.22 16.27 -2.74
CA GLN A 74 11.15 15.02 -3.49
C GLN A 74 11.65 13.83 -2.67
N HIS A 75 12.79 13.99 -1.98
CA HIS A 75 13.29 12.96 -1.07
C HIS A 75 12.32 12.70 0.10
N PHE A 76 11.77 13.76 0.71
CA PHE A 76 10.75 13.63 1.76
C PHE A 76 9.53 12.84 1.27
N ALA A 77 9.02 13.16 0.08
CA ALA A 77 7.91 12.44 -0.54
C ALA A 77 8.25 10.96 -0.78
N ALA A 78 9.48 10.65 -1.20
CA ALA A 78 9.93 9.27 -1.37
C ALA A 78 9.94 8.51 -0.03
N VAL A 79 10.47 9.10 1.04
CA VAL A 79 10.44 8.51 2.39
C VAL A 79 9.01 8.26 2.84
N TYR A 80 8.15 9.27 2.73
CA TYR A 80 6.74 9.20 3.12
C TYR A 80 5.97 8.11 2.36
N ASN A 81 6.13 8.05 1.03
CA ASN A 81 5.45 7.06 0.20
C ASN A 81 5.92 5.64 0.49
N ASN A 82 7.24 5.45 0.63
CA ASN A 82 7.80 4.14 0.96
C ASN A 82 7.33 3.64 2.32
N TYR A 83 7.31 4.51 3.34
CA TYR A 83 6.79 4.14 4.66
C TYR A 83 5.31 3.72 4.61
N ASN A 84 4.47 4.47 3.88
CA ASN A 84 3.06 4.13 3.70
C ASN A 84 2.85 2.81 2.95
N MET A 85 3.64 2.58 1.91
CA MET A 85 3.60 1.35 1.13
C MET A 85 3.97 0.14 2.00
N VAL A 86 5.08 0.22 2.74
CA VAL A 86 5.54 -0.85 3.65
C VAL A 86 4.45 -1.20 4.67
N ASN A 87 3.86 -0.19 5.32
CA ASN A 87 2.80 -0.44 6.30
C ASN A 87 1.50 -0.97 5.69
N THR A 88 1.16 -0.56 4.47
CA THR A 88 0.04 -1.15 3.73
C THR A 88 0.27 -2.65 3.50
N VAL A 89 1.48 -3.04 3.08
CA VAL A 89 1.82 -4.46 2.88
C VAL A 89 1.79 -5.23 4.20
N LYS A 90 2.26 -4.65 5.32
CA LYS A 90 2.15 -5.26 6.65
C LYS A 90 0.70 -5.48 7.08
N MET A 91 -0.18 -4.52 6.80
CA MET A 91 -1.61 -4.67 7.06
C MET A 91 -2.21 -5.82 6.24
N VAL A 92 -1.94 -5.86 4.93
CA VAL A 92 -2.44 -6.93 4.06
C VAL A 92 -1.94 -8.29 4.53
N ARG A 93 -0.66 -8.42 4.89
CA ARG A 93 -0.10 -9.62 5.52
C ARG A 93 -0.88 -10.04 6.77
N GLY A 94 -1.19 -9.10 7.66
CA GLY A 94 -2.00 -9.36 8.85
C GLY A 94 -3.41 -9.83 8.52
N ASP A 95 -4.05 -9.20 7.52
CA ASP A 95 -5.39 -9.58 7.07
C ASP A 95 -5.43 -10.96 6.41
N VAL A 96 -4.42 -11.32 5.62
CA VAL A 96 -4.25 -12.67 5.06
C VAL A 96 -4.05 -13.69 6.18
N SER A 97 -3.19 -13.40 7.16
CA SER A 97 -2.97 -14.28 8.32
C SER A 97 -4.27 -14.54 9.10
N ASN A 98 -5.05 -13.49 9.37
CA ASN A 98 -6.34 -13.61 10.04
C ASN A 98 -7.34 -14.41 9.20
N ALA A 99 -7.40 -14.19 7.89
CA ALA A 99 -8.28 -14.92 6.99
C ALA A 99 -7.92 -16.42 6.93
N ILE A 100 -6.63 -16.76 6.86
CA ILE A 100 -6.14 -18.15 6.90
C ILE A 100 -6.55 -18.83 8.19
N LYS A 101 -6.35 -18.16 9.34
CA LYS A 101 -6.77 -18.66 10.65
C LYS A 101 -8.27 -18.92 10.69
N SER A 102 -9.09 -17.94 10.31
CA SER A 102 -10.55 -18.08 10.27
C SER A 102 -11.00 -19.19 9.31
N CYS A 103 -10.38 -19.30 8.14
CA CYS A 103 -10.66 -20.37 7.18
C CYS A 103 -10.35 -21.75 7.75
N GLY A 104 -9.18 -21.93 8.38
CA GLY A 104 -8.78 -23.21 8.98
C GLY A 104 -9.61 -23.60 10.21
N GLU A 105 -10.09 -22.63 10.99
CA GLU A 105 -11.02 -22.87 12.11
C GLU A 105 -12.41 -23.34 11.64
N ASN A 106 -12.87 -22.84 10.48
CA ASN A 106 -14.21 -23.16 9.96
C ASN A 106 -14.21 -24.31 8.92
N ASN A 107 -13.06 -24.65 8.35
CA ASN A 107 -12.90 -25.68 7.31
C ASN A 107 -11.66 -26.53 7.65
N SER A 108 -11.81 -27.41 8.63
CA SER A 108 -10.68 -28.18 9.19
C SER A 108 -9.99 -29.08 8.16
N ASP A 109 -10.70 -29.50 7.11
CA ASP A 109 -10.17 -30.28 5.99
C ASP A 109 -9.18 -29.50 5.12
N MET A 110 -9.24 -28.16 5.14
CA MET A 110 -8.35 -27.28 4.38
C MET A 110 -7.22 -26.68 5.24
N LYS A 111 -7.27 -26.88 6.56
CA LYS A 111 -6.41 -26.16 7.51
C LYS A 111 -4.91 -26.35 7.23
N GLU A 112 -4.48 -27.59 7.03
CA GLU A 112 -3.07 -27.90 6.80
C GLU A 112 -2.54 -27.28 5.51
N GLU A 113 -3.33 -27.32 4.44
CA GLU A 113 -2.99 -26.71 3.15
C GLU A 113 -2.91 -25.18 3.25
N LEU A 114 -3.89 -24.55 3.91
CA LEU A 114 -3.92 -23.10 4.13
C LEU A 114 -2.73 -22.64 4.99
N ASP A 115 -2.46 -23.31 6.11
CA ASP A 115 -1.35 -22.99 7.00
C ASP A 115 0.00 -23.18 6.28
N GLY A 116 0.15 -24.28 5.54
CA GLY A 116 1.35 -24.57 4.77
C GLY A 116 1.60 -23.58 3.63
N ARG A 117 0.56 -23.18 2.90
CA ARG A 117 0.68 -22.14 1.86
C ARG A 117 0.99 -20.79 2.48
N PHE A 118 0.35 -20.42 3.59
CA PHE A 118 0.63 -19.17 4.29
C PHE A 118 2.06 -19.11 4.82
N ALA A 119 2.61 -20.19 5.38
CA ALA A 119 4.00 -20.22 5.82
C ALA A 119 4.98 -19.91 4.67
N LYS A 120 4.80 -20.54 3.50
CA LYS A 120 5.62 -20.26 2.29
C LYS A 120 5.43 -18.84 1.78
N TRP A 121 4.20 -18.34 1.81
CA TRP A 121 3.88 -16.97 1.43
C TRP A 121 4.61 -15.97 2.33
N ASP A 122 4.57 -16.21 3.64
CA ASP A 122 5.16 -15.37 4.66
C ASP A 122 6.68 -15.35 4.57
N GLU A 123 7.28 -16.52 4.36
CA GLU A 123 8.72 -16.67 4.14
C GLU A 123 9.21 -15.87 2.92
N ALA A 124 8.38 -15.76 1.87
CA ALA A 124 8.73 -14.98 0.69
C ALA A 124 8.54 -13.46 0.88
N VAL A 125 7.53 -13.04 1.64
CA VAL A 125 7.15 -11.63 1.79
C VAL A 125 7.88 -10.95 2.95
N SER A 126 8.02 -11.63 4.09
CA SER A 126 8.57 -11.07 5.34
C SER A 126 9.99 -10.50 5.19
N PRO A 127 10.95 -11.18 4.53
CA PRO A 127 12.28 -10.61 4.32
C PRO A 127 12.24 -9.32 3.49
N VAL A 128 11.36 -9.25 2.47
CA VAL A 128 11.25 -8.07 1.60
C VAL A 128 10.62 -6.88 2.36
N ILE A 129 9.69 -7.14 3.28
CA ILE A 129 9.18 -6.11 4.20
C ILE A 129 10.33 -5.57 5.05
N ALA A 130 11.14 -6.45 5.65
CA ALA A 130 12.26 -6.05 6.50
C ALA A 130 13.31 -5.22 5.73
N ASP A 131 13.64 -5.62 4.50
CA ASP A 131 14.53 -4.86 3.63
C ASP A 131 13.95 -3.47 3.29
N ALA A 132 12.65 -3.39 3.01
CA ALA A 132 11.99 -2.13 2.71
C ALA A 132 11.90 -1.20 3.94
N GLU A 133 11.69 -1.75 5.14
CA GLU A 133 11.79 -1.01 6.41
C GLU A 133 13.20 -0.47 6.64
N ALA A 134 14.22 -1.30 6.43
CA ALA A 134 15.61 -0.90 6.52
C ALA A 134 15.94 0.21 5.52
N ASN A 135 15.43 0.11 4.28
CA ASN A 135 15.58 1.14 3.26
C ASN A 135 14.97 2.48 3.70
N VAL A 136 13.74 2.48 4.24
CA VAL A 136 13.10 3.70 4.78
C VAL A 136 13.95 4.32 5.90
N ASN A 137 14.43 3.49 6.83
CA ASN A 137 15.29 3.97 7.92
C ASN A 137 16.60 4.56 7.39
N ASN A 138 17.23 3.95 6.39
CA ASN A 138 18.44 4.46 5.77
C ASN A 138 18.20 5.80 5.07
N MET A 139 17.08 5.98 4.36
CA MET A 139 16.74 7.28 3.77
C MET A 139 16.56 8.37 4.86
N VAL A 140 15.92 8.05 5.98
CA VAL A 140 15.78 8.98 7.12
C VAL A 140 17.14 9.32 7.75
N LEU A 141 18.09 8.38 7.78
CA LEU A 141 19.43 8.60 8.32
C LEU A 141 20.35 9.37 7.37
N ALA A 142 20.20 9.16 6.06
CA ALA A 142 21.07 9.74 5.04
C ALA A 142 20.77 11.22 4.74
N GLN A 143 19.56 11.67 5.06
CA GLN A 143 19.17 13.06 4.89
C GLN A 143 19.63 13.95 6.06
N ASP A 144 19.80 15.25 5.79
CA ASP A 144 20.28 16.25 6.75
C ASP A 144 19.31 17.43 6.96
N TYR A 145 18.15 17.43 6.30
CA TYR A 145 17.23 18.58 6.28
C TYR A 145 16.15 18.53 7.36
N VAL A 146 15.86 17.35 7.92
CA VAL A 146 14.85 17.13 8.96
C VAL A 146 15.40 16.25 10.08
N LYS A 147 15.00 16.51 11.32
CA LYS A 147 15.42 15.69 12.45
C LYS A 147 14.75 14.31 12.40
N LYS A 148 15.49 13.28 12.81
CA LYS A 148 14.97 11.90 12.88
C LYS A 148 13.68 11.81 13.70
N GLU A 149 13.60 12.55 14.79
CA GLU A 149 12.44 12.56 15.70
C GLU A 149 11.18 13.12 15.02
N ASP A 150 11.31 14.10 14.11
CA ASP A 150 10.18 14.64 13.37
C ASP A 150 9.63 13.61 12.36
N PHE A 151 10.50 12.83 11.69
CA PHE A 151 10.08 11.69 10.87
C PHE A 151 9.37 10.62 11.70
N GLN A 152 9.93 10.23 12.84
CA GLN A 152 9.32 9.24 13.73
C GLN A 152 7.94 9.68 14.24
N ASN A 153 7.78 10.97 14.52
CA ASN A 153 6.49 11.54 14.90
C ASN A 153 5.47 11.47 13.74
N ILE A 154 5.88 11.81 12.51
CA ILE A 154 5.01 11.67 11.32
C ILE A 154 4.60 10.21 11.12
N PHE A 155 5.56 9.28 11.20
CA PHE A 155 5.32 7.84 11.06
C PHE A 155 4.32 7.32 12.08
N LYS A 156 4.49 7.68 13.36
CA LYS A 156 3.53 7.36 14.42
C LYS A 156 2.13 7.90 14.11
N LEU A 157 2.01 9.15 13.67
CA LEU A 157 0.71 9.76 13.36
C LEU A 157 0.03 9.11 12.13
N ILE A 158 0.81 8.64 11.15
CA ILE A 158 0.30 7.84 10.03
C ILE A 158 -0.30 6.53 10.55
N ASP A 159 0.43 5.82 11.42
CA ASP A 159 -0.04 4.55 11.99
C ASP A 159 -1.29 4.74 12.84
N GLU A 160 -1.33 5.76 13.71
CA GLU A 160 -2.51 6.10 14.51
C GLU A 160 -3.73 6.45 13.62
N THR A 161 -3.51 7.22 12.54
CA THR A 161 -4.57 7.56 11.58
C THR A 161 -5.10 6.31 10.90
N ARG A 162 -4.21 5.40 10.47
CA ARG A 162 -4.57 4.13 9.83
C ARG A 162 -5.36 3.23 10.78
N ASP A 163 -4.89 3.04 12.02
CA ASP A 163 -5.57 2.24 13.04
C ASP A 163 -6.96 2.80 13.34
N TYR A 164 -7.07 4.13 13.44
CA TYR A 164 -8.33 4.81 13.62
C TYR A 164 -9.30 4.54 12.46
N SER A 165 -8.83 4.64 11.21
CA SER A 165 -9.63 4.34 10.03
C SER A 165 -10.08 2.88 10.00
N ILE A 166 -9.20 1.92 10.30
CA ILE A 166 -9.54 0.49 10.29
C ILE A 166 -10.64 0.15 11.30
N LYS A 167 -10.62 0.76 12.49
CA LYS A 167 -11.62 0.52 13.54
C LYS A 167 -13.04 0.92 13.12
N LYS A 168 -13.19 1.82 12.14
CA LYS A 168 -14.51 2.22 11.63
C LYS A 168 -15.14 1.15 10.74
N TYR A 169 -14.35 0.21 10.23
CA TYR A 169 -14.85 -0.84 9.35
C TYR A 169 -15.12 -2.14 10.11
N LYS A 170 -16.31 -2.70 9.93
CA LYS A 170 -16.60 -4.08 10.34
C LYS A 170 -16.02 -5.01 9.29
N LYS A 171 -14.95 -5.74 9.64
CA LYS A 171 -14.39 -6.79 8.78
C LYS A 171 -15.23 -8.05 8.93
N GLU A 172 -15.87 -8.48 7.86
CA GLU A 172 -16.50 -9.81 7.80
C GLU A 172 -15.42 -10.84 7.49
N PRO A 173 -15.19 -11.84 8.37
CA PRO A 173 -14.14 -12.82 8.17
C PRO A 173 -14.47 -13.75 7.00
N VAL A 174 -13.43 -14.12 6.24
CA VAL A 174 -13.54 -15.12 5.17
C VAL A 174 -13.62 -16.50 5.82
N THR A 175 -14.79 -17.15 5.75
CA THR A 175 -15.01 -18.45 6.41
C THR A 175 -15.67 -19.52 5.53
N THR A 176 -16.30 -19.15 4.41
CA THR A 176 -16.93 -20.15 3.54
C THR A 176 -15.87 -20.93 2.76
N LYS A 177 -16.09 -22.24 2.58
CA LYS A 177 -15.17 -23.13 1.85
C LYS A 177 -14.78 -22.61 0.47
N GLU A 178 -15.73 -22.07 -0.28
CA GLU A 178 -15.49 -21.45 -1.59
C GLU A 178 -14.54 -20.25 -1.48
N SER A 179 -14.78 -19.35 -0.52
CA SER A 179 -13.93 -18.16 -0.35
C SER A 179 -12.54 -18.52 0.18
N CYS A 180 -12.43 -19.55 1.01
CA CYS A 180 -11.15 -20.08 1.49
C CYS A 180 -10.35 -20.74 0.35
N GLY A 181 -11.03 -21.46 -0.55
CA GLY A 181 -10.41 -21.98 -1.77
C GLY A 181 -9.95 -20.88 -2.71
N TYR A 182 -10.75 -19.81 -2.85
CA TYR A 182 -10.34 -18.63 -3.63
C TYR A 182 -9.13 -17.92 -3.00
N LEU A 183 -9.13 -17.71 -1.68
CA LEU A 183 -8.01 -17.12 -0.95
C LEU A 183 -6.73 -17.90 -1.23
N LEU A 184 -6.77 -19.23 -1.05
CA LEU A 184 -5.66 -20.13 -1.32
C LEU A 184 -5.15 -19.99 -2.76
N GLY A 185 -6.05 -19.99 -3.74
CA GLY A 185 -5.70 -19.83 -5.16
C GLY A 185 -5.12 -18.47 -5.53
N LYS A 186 -5.34 -17.43 -4.72
CA LYS A 186 -4.82 -16.06 -4.94
C LYS A 186 -3.54 -15.75 -4.17
N MET A 187 -3.04 -16.68 -3.34
CA MET A 187 -1.84 -16.41 -2.53
C MET A 187 -0.60 -16.18 -3.40
N ASP A 188 -0.42 -16.92 -4.50
CA ASP A 188 0.74 -16.74 -5.40
C ASP A 188 0.75 -15.36 -6.07
N GLU A 189 -0.41 -14.96 -6.60
CA GLU A 189 -0.56 -13.65 -7.27
C GLU A 189 -0.31 -12.50 -6.29
N THR A 190 -0.92 -12.58 -5.10
CA THR A 190 -0.75 -11.55 -4.07
C THR A 190 0.69 -11.49 -3.56
N GLN A 191 1.35 -12.64 -3.35
CA GLN A 191 2.77 -12.71 -3.00
C GLN A 191 3.63 -11.94 -4.00
N ASN A 192 3.46 -12.24 -5.30
CA ASN A 192 4.23 -11.62 -6.36
C ASN A 192 3.97 -10.11 -6.46
N ALA A 193 2.70 -9.69 -6.35
CA ALA A 193 2.32 -8.30 -6.37
C ALA A 193 2.95 -7.51 -5.21
N MET A 194 2.92 -8.04 -3.98
CA MET A 194 3.52 -7.40 -2.81
C MET A 194 5.04 -7.32 -2.89
N VAL A 195 5.70 -8.41 -3.28
CA VAL A 195 7.16 -8.41 -3.46
C VAL A 195 7.57 -7.41 -4.54
N SER A 196 6.84 -7.37 -5.67
CA SER A 196 7.11 -6.42 -6.74
C SER A 196 6.92 -4.98 -6.29
N LEU A 197 5.82 -4.69 -5.58
CA LEU A 197 5.52 -3.36 -5.06
C LEU A 197 6.61 -2.87 -4.09
N LEU A 198 7.00 -3.70 -3.11
CA LEU A 198 8.06 -3.35 -2.16
C LEU A 198 9.40 -3.10 -2.86
N ARG A 199 9.79 -3.97 -3.80
CA ARG A 199 11.03 -3.82 -4.58
C ARG A 199 11.01 -2.55 -5.42
N ALA A 200 9.88 -2.20 -6.04
CA ALA A 200 9.76 -0.99 -6.82
C ALA A 200 9.97 0.27 -5.95
N GLY A 201 9.42 0.32 -4.74
CA GLY A 201 9.64 1.45 -3.83
C GLY A 201 11.08 1.56 -3.33
N MET A 202 11.77 0.44 -3.11
CA MET A 202 13.19 0.42 -2.75
C MET A 202 14.11 0.97 -3.85
N MET A 203 13.70 0.92 -5.12
CA MET A 203 14.48 1.42 -6.25
C MET A 203 14.40 2.96 -6.44
N SER A 204 13.95 3.72 -5.43
CA SER A 204 13.69 5.14 -5.59
C SER A 204 14.96 6.00 -5.73
N HIS A 205 15.08 6.56 -6.94
CA HIS A 205 15.88 7.69 -7.43
C HIS A 205 17.41 7.54 -7.37
N PRO A 206 18.08 7.13 -8.48
CA PRO A 206 19.48 7.50 -8.64
C PRO A 206 19.60 9.01 -8.45
N GLN A 207 20.58 9.44 -7.65
CA GLN A 207 20.90 10.84 -7.44
C GLN A 207 21.11 11.53 -8.80
N ALA A 208 20.04 12.06 -9.39
CA ALA A 208 20.12 12.87 -10.61
C ALA A 208 20.83 14.22 -10.34
N THR A 209 21.29 14.44 -9.10
CA THR A 209 22.01 15.62 -8.63
C THR A 209 23.53 15.49 -8.66
N ALA A 210 24.11 14.38 -9.16
CA ALA A 210 25.50 14.40 -9.61
C ALA A 210 25.66 15.12 -10.97
N MET A 211 24.86 16.16 -11.25
CA MET A 211 25.21 17.10 -12.32
C MET A 211 26.29 18.03 -11.76
N PRO A 212 27.50 18.05 -12.34
CA PRO A 212 28.53 18.98 -11.92
C PRO A 212 28.01 20.43 -12.06
N PRO A 213 28.42 21.35 -11.17
CA PRO A 213 28.00 22.74 -11.26
C PRO A 213 28.29 23.28 -12.66
N LYS A 214 27.28 23.85 -13.32
CA LYS A 214 27.49 24.62 -14.56
C LYS A 214 28.47 25.74 -14.22
N LYS A 215 29.66 25.70 -14.83
CA LYS A 215 30.57 26.85 -14.82
C LYS A 215 29.86 27.98 -15.55
N GLU A 216 29.55 29.07 -14.84
CA GLU A 216 29.13 30.32 -15.48
C GLU A 216 30.28 30.79 -16.40
N GLN A 217 29.92 31.09 -17.66
CA GLN A 217 30.78 31.77 -18.63
C GLN A 217 30.32 33.22 -18.74
#